data_AF-X1KYH1-F1
#
_entry.id   AF-X1KYH1-F1
#
_cell.length_a   1.000
_cell.length_b   1.000
_cell.length_c   1.000
_cell.angle_alpha   90.00
_cell.angle_beta   90.00
_cell.angle_gamma   90.00
#
_symmetry.space_group_name_H-M   'P 1'
#
loop_
_entity.id
_entity.type
_entity.pdbx_description
1 polymer ?
#
loop_
_entity_poly.entity_id
_entity_poly.type
_entity_poly.pdbx_seq_one_letter_code
_entity_poly.pdbx_strand_id
1 'polypeptide(L)'
;VLVGSPRHADALLVTGVLNRKCLPRVLRVYEQTPKPCLVIGIGTCACSQNIFTPSYNVVGPYDKHMPVDVYIPGCPPKPESMIMGVVKALKRL
;
A
#
# COMPACT_ATOMS: atom_id res chain seq x y z
N VAL A 1 0.02 -13.45 -9.56
CA VAL A 1 0.78 -14.40 -8.70
C VAL A 1 1.62 -13.58 -7.74
N LEU A 2 1.74 -13.98 -6.48
CA LEU A 2 2.64 -13.29 -5.54
C LEU A 2 4.09 -13.60 -5.90
N VAL A 3 4.90 -12.57 -6.04
CA VAL A 3 6.33 -12.70 -6.35
C VAL A 3 7.15 -12.45 -5.08
N GLY A 4 8.17 -13.28 -4.86
CA GLY A 4 9.02 -13.16 -3.67
C GLY A 4 10.01 -12.00 -3.73
N SER A 5 10.34 -11.51 -4.93
CA SER A 5 11.25 -10.39 -5.13
C SER A 5 10.49 -9.17 -5.65
N PRO A 6 10.63 -7.98 -5.03
CA PRO A 6 10.02 -6.75 -5.53
C PRO A 6 10.58 -6.37 -6.92
N ARG A 7 11.77 -6.87 -7.29
CA ARG A 7 12.37 -6.63 -8.61
C ARG A 7 11.60 -7.28 -9.76
N HIS A 8 10.69 -8.21 -9.47
CA HIS A 8 9.84 -8.87 -10.46
C HIS A 8 8.36 -8.50 -10.26
N ALA A 9 8.06 -7.48 -9.44
CA ALA A 9 6.70 -7.09 -9.13
C ALA A 9 6.24 -5.96 -10.05
N ASP A 10 5.04 -6.12 -10.62
CA ASP A 10 4.36 -5.07 -11.40
C ASP A 10 3.41 -4.24 -10.54
N ALA A 11 3.09 -4.73 -9.34
CA ALA A 11 2.24 -4.05 -8.37
C ALA A 11 2.68 -4.34 -6.92
N LEU A 12 2.62 -3.32 -6.07
CA LEU A 12 2.88 -3.37 -4.64
C LEU A 12 1.58 -3.22 -3.85
N LEU A 13 1.27 -4.24 -3.06
CA LEU A 13 0.11 -4.24 -2.16
C LEU A 13 0.56 -3.87 -0.75
N VAL A 14 0.10 -2.72 -0.29
CA VAL A 14 0.46 -2.16 1.00
C VAL A 14 -0.66 -2.44 1.99
N THR A 15 -0.47 -3.46 2.82
CA THR A 15 -1.52 -3.97 3.72
C THR A 15 -1.25 -3.54 5.16
N GLY A 16 -2.10 -2.66 5.70
CA GLY A 16 -2.04 -2.27 7.10
C GLY A 16 -1.30 -0.96 7.39
N VAL A 17 -0.68 -0.87 8.57
CA VAL A 17 -0.13 0.37 9.13
C VAL A 17 1.38 0.50 8.86
N LEU A 18 1.83 1.72 8.58
CA LEU A 18 3.26 2.03 8.48
C LEU A 18 3.77 2.65 9.78
N ASN A 19 4.86 2.09 10.30
CA ASN A 19 5.55 2.67 11.45
C ASN A 19 6.86 3.36 11.03
N ARG A 20 7.37 4.26 11.89
CA ARG A 20 8.61 5.02 11.66
C ARG A 20 9.79 4.12 11.32
N LYS A 21 9.88 2.95 11.97
CA LYS A 21 10.98 1.99 11.79
C LYS A 21 10.94 1.29 10.44
N CYS A 22 9.75 1.04 9.89
CA CYS A 22 9.56 0.33 8.62
C CYS A 22 9.54 1.26 7.42
N LEU A 23 9.20 2.54 7.58
CA LEU A 23 9.19 3.54 6.51
C LEU A 23 10.41 3.47 5.56
N PRO A 24 11.68 3.54 6.04
CA PRO A 24 12.83 3.50 5.13
C PRO A 24 12.97 2.18 4.38
N ARG A 25 12.44 1.07 4.93
CA ARG A 25 12.48 -0.25 4.28
C ARG A 25 11.41 -0.34 3.19
N VAL A 26 10.22 0.19 3.45
CA VAL A 26 9.14 0.23 2.45
C VAL A 26 9.54 1.10 1.26
N LEU A 27 10.15 2.27 1.52
CA LEU A 27 10.66 3.13 0.45
C LEU A 27 11.74 2.43 -0.39
N ARG A 28 12.68 1.73 0.26
CA ARG A 28 13.69 0.94 -0.47
C ARG A 28 13.06 -0.17 -1.32
N VAL A 29 12.01 -0.84 -0.84
CA VAL A 29 11.28 -1.84 -1.64
C VAL A 29 10.62 -1.19 -2.86
N TYR A 30 9.97 -0.04 -2.67
CA TYR A 30 9.36 0.72 -3.76
C TYR A 30 10.38 1.19 -4.82
N GLU A 31 11.56 1.64 -4.38
CA GLU A 31 12.69 2.05 -5.24
C GLU A 31 13.28 0.87 -6.03
N GLN A 32 13.32 -0.31 -5.42
CA GLN A 32 13.84 -1.54 -6.06
C GLN A 32 12.85 -2.19 -7.02
N THR A 33 11.62 -1.70 -7.09
CA THR A 33 10.58 -2.24 -7.96
C THR A 33 10.67 -1.60 -9.35
N PRO A 34 10.66 -2.37 -10.46
CA PRO A 34 10.69 -1.83 -11.81
C PRO A 34 9.56 -0.83 -12.05
N LYS A 35 9.79 0.19 -12.87
CA LYS A 35 8.77 1.18 -13.26
C LYS A 35 8.34 0.94 -14.71
N PRO A 36 7.03 1.00 -15.03
CA PRO A 36 5.92 1.39 -14.16
C PRO A 36 5.49 0.29 -13.16
N CYS A 37 5.09 0.69 -11.95
CA CYS A 37 4.57 -0.22 -10.92
C CYS A 37 3.39 0.43 -10.21
N LEU A 38 2.29 -0.32 -10.07
CA LEU A 38 1.11 0.13 -9.32
C LEU A 38 1.33 0.00 -7.81
N VAL A 39 0.86 0.97 -7.03
CA VAL A 39 0.88 0.94 -5.56
C VAL A 39 -0.56 0.99 -5.04
N ILE A 40 -0.96 -0.04 -4.30
CA ILE A 40 -2.33 -0.20 -3.81
C ILE A 40 -2.32 -0.23 -2.28
N GLY A 41 -2.96 0.76 -1.66
CA GLY A 41 -3.17 0.83 -0.22
C GLY A 41 -4.40 0.03 0.20
N ILE A 42 -4.21 -0.98 1.06
CA ILE A 42 -5.27 -1.89 1.50
C ILE A 42 -5.53 -1.69 3.00
N GLY A 43 -6.78 -1.33 3.29
CA GLY A 43 -7.29 -1.12 4.64
C GLY A 43 -7.20 0.33 5.11
N THR A 44 -8.04 0.67 6.07
CA THR A 44 -8.14 2.03 6.64
C THR A 44 -6.84 2.51 7.27
N CYS A 45 -6.03 1.60 7.79
CA CYS A 45 -4.69 1.91 8.30
C CYS A 45 -3.79 2.48 7.19
N ALA A 46 -3.86 1.93 5.98
CA ALA A 46 -3.08 2.43 4.85
C ALA A 46 -3.64 3.77 4.32
N CYS A 47 -4.96 3.92 4.32
CA CYS A 47 -5.63 5.13 3.83
C CYS A 47 -5.41 6.35 4.75
N SER A 48 -5.54 6.17 6.07
CA SER A 48 -5.64 7.31 7.00
C SER A 48 -5.08 7.04 8.40
N GLN A 49 -4.37 5.93 8.62
CA GLN A 49 -3.90 5.43 9.94
C GLN A 49 -5.04 5.00 10.89
N ASN A 50 -6.20 5.64 10.81
CA ASN A 50 -7.43 5.33 11.56
C ASN A 50 -7.18 5.21 13.07
N ILE A 51 -7.43 4.04 13.67
CA ILE A 51 -7.23 3.77 15.10
C ILE A 51 -5.81 4.06 15.60
N PHE A 52 -4.82 4.09 14.69
CA PHE A 52 -3.42 4.31 15.00
C PHE A 52 -2.97 5.78 14.88
N THR A 53 -3.86 6.70 14.48
CA THR A 53 -3.57 8.14 14.36
C THR A 53 -2.95 8.77 15.63
N PRO A 54 -3.39 8.46 16.87
CA PRO A 54 -2.79 9.07 18.06
C PRO A 54 -1.41 8.48 18.43
N SER A 55 -0.94 7.45 17.72
CA SER A 55 0.33 6.79 18.05
C SER A 55 1.53 7.56 17.52
N TYR A 56 2.52 7.82 18.38
CA TYR A 56 3.79 8.45 18.00
C TYR A 56 4.60 7.65 16.96
N ASN A 57 4.38 6.32 16.92
CA ASN A 57 5.17 5.40 16.12
C ASN A 57 4.63 5.26 14.68
N VAL A 58 3.41 5.70 14.43
CA VAL A 58 2.73 5.51 13.15
C VAL A 58 2.99 6.71 12.26
N VAL A 59 3.31 6.44 10.99
CA VAL A 59 3.63 7.47 9.99
C VAL A 59 2.74 7.26 8.78
N GLY A 60 2.01 8.30 8.39
CA GLY A 60 1.15 8.20 7.23
C GLY A 60 0.37 9.48 6.93
N PRO A 61 -0.59 9.40 5.99
CA PRO A 61 -0.89 8.24 5.12
C PRO A 61 0.27 7.90 4.16
N TYR A 62 0.21 6.73 3.51
CA TYR A 62 1.28 6.26 2.62
C TYR A 62 1.60 7.24 1.48
N ASP A 63 0.60 8.00 1.02
CA ASP A 63 0.73 9.01 -0.04
C ASP A 63 1.75 10.13 0.28
N LYS A 64 2.03 10.36 1.58
CA LYS A 64 3.05 11.33 1.98
C LYS A 64 4.47 10.86 1.70
N HIS A 65 4.66 9.58 1.40
CA HIS A 65 5.98 8.94 1.32
C HIS A 65 6.24 8.28 -0.04
N MET A 66 5.20 7.74 -0.69
CA MET A 66 5.30 7.15 -2.03
C MET A 66 3.95 7.31 -2.76
N PRO A 67 3.94 7.38 -4.09
CA PRO A 67 2.70 7.55 -4.84
C PRO A 67 1.81 6.33 -4.63
N VAL A 68 0.56 6.54 -4.20
CA VAL A 68 -0.45 5.49 -4.09
C VAL A 68 -1.49 5.67 -5.18
N ASP A 69 -1.63 4.66 -6.04
CA ASP A 69 -2.61 4.69 -7.12
C ASP A 69 -4.03 4.51 -6.57
N VAL A 70 -4.28 3.44 -5.82
CA VAL A 70 -5.62 3.09 -5.36
C VAL A 70 -5.65 2.76 -3.88
N TYR A 71 -6.64 3.31 -3.19
CA TYR A 71 -6.97 2.95 -1.81
C TYR A 71 -8.21 2.05 -1.76
N ILE A 72 -8.11 0.97 -0.99
CA ILE A 72 -9.19 0.03 -0.70
C ILE A 72 -9.56 0.17 0.78
N PRO A 73 -10.66 0.87 1.12
CA PRO A 73 -11.07 1.05 2.51
C PRO A 73 -11.57 -0.25 3.14
N GLY A 74 -11.30 -0.45 4.44
CA GLY A 74 -11.81 -1.56 5.25
C GLY A 74 -10.96 -1.87 6.49
N CYS A 75 -11.49 -2.61 7.46
CA CYS A 75 -10.78 -2.96 8.71
C CYS A 75 -11.17 -4.34 9.28
N PRO A 76 -10.79 -5.47 8.63
CA PRO A 76 -10.16 -5.56 7.31
C PRO A 76 -11.18 -5.39 6.16
N PRO A 77 -10.74 -5.01 4.94
CA PRO A 77 -11.62 -4.97 3.77
C PRO A 77 -12.14 -6.36 3.41
N LYS A 78 -13.38 -6.42 2.89
CA LYS A 78 -13.95 -7.67 2.39
C LYS A 78 -13.18 -8.15 1.15
N PRO A 79 -13.05 -9.46 0.90
CA PRO A 79 -12.35 -9.99 -0.27
C PRO A 79 -12.88 -9.43 -1.59
N GLU A 80 -14.19 -9.22 -1.72
CA GLU A 80 -14.81 -8.65 -2.93
C GLU A 80 -14.35 -7.20 -3.14
N SER A 81 -14.22 -6.42 -2.06
CA SER A 81 -13.70 -5.05 -2.11
C SER A 81 -12.22 -5.03 -2.51
N MET A 82 -11.44 -6.01 -2.07
CA MET A 82 -10.03 -6.15 -2.47
C MET A 82 -9.92 -6.44 -3.97
N ILE A 83 -10.71 -7.38 -4.48
CA ILE A 83 -10.73 -7.74 -5.91
C ILE A 83 -11.15 -6.52 -6.75
N MET A 84 -12.24 -5.85 -6.36
CA MET A 84 -12.71 -4.64 -7.06
C MET A 84 -11.69 -3.51 -7.06
N GLY A 85 -10.95 -3.34 -5.96
CA GLY A 85 -9.89 -2.35 -5.89
C GLY A 85 -8.70 -2.66 -6.80
N VAL A 86 -8.31 -3.94 -6.93
CA VAL A 86 -7.29 -4.36 -7.90
C VAL A 86 -7.77 -4.14 -9.33
N VAL A 87 -9.02 -4.48 -9.65
CA VAL A 87 -9.61 -4.20 -10.98
C VAL A 87 -9.59 -2.70 -11.28
N LYS A 88 -9.89 -1.85 -10.29
CA LYS A 88 -9.81 -0.40 -10.43
C LYS A 88 -8.39 0.10 -10.68
N ALA A 89 -7.38 -0.50 -10.03
CA ALA A 89 -5.98 -0.17 -10.24
C ALA A 89 -5.50 -0.57 -11.64
N LEU A 90 -5.91 -1.73 -12.14
CA LEU A 90 -5.56 -2.19 -13.49
C LEU A 90 -6.12 -1.30 -14.61
N LYS A 91 -7.28 -0.66 -14.40
CA LYS A 91 -7.87 0.31 -15.35
C LYS A 91 -7.10 1.63 -15.46
N ARG A 92 -6.08 1.82 -14.62
CA ARG A 92 -5.27 3.04 -14.53
C ARG A 92 -3.92 2.91 -15.25
N LEU A 93 -3.56 1.68 -15.66
CA LEU A 93 -2.50 1.39 -16.63
C LEU A 93 -2.98 1.78 -18.03
#